data_AF-A0A1C6SZT4-F1
#
_entry.id   AF-A0A1C6SZT4-F1
#
_cell.length_a   1.000
_cell.length_b   1.000
_cell.length_c   1.000
_cell.angle_alpha   90.00
_cell.angle_beta   90.00
_cell.angle_gamma   90.00
#
_symmetry.space_group_name_H-M   'P 1'
#
loop_
_entity.id
_entity.type
_entity.pdbx_description
1 polymer ?
#
loop_
_entity_poly.entity_id
_entity_poly.type
_entity_poly.pdbx_seq_one_letter_code
_entity_poly.pdbx_strand_id
1 'polypeptide(L)'
;MHSVRVLFGALPADLHEAVSEVVAGEPDLEVVGVAAKPSALLRAAGTLRADVVVVATAGGEMPGVATHLLDQYPGIRVVAVAPQGGTALVYALRPHVDRFTGSSPLELVRTLRRACHPVA
;
A
#
# COMPACT_ATOMS: atom_id res chain seq x y z
N MET A 1 21.64 -1.16 7.57
CA MET A 1 20.22 -0.78 7.79
C MET A 1 19.55 -0.83 6.43
N HIS A 2 18.35 -1.39 6.34
CA HIS A 2 17.56 -1.38 5.10
C HIS A 2 16.68 -0.14 5.13
N SER A 3 16.92 0.81 4.23
CA SER A 3 16.06 1.98 4.08
C SER A 3 14.77 1.60 3.35
N VAL A 4 13.65 2.13 3.83
CA VAL A 4 12.32 1.97 3.21
C VAL A 4 12.29 2.82 1.95
N ARG A 5 12.03 2.16 0.82
CA ARG A 5 12.02 2.79 -0.51
C ARG A 5 10.65 3.39 -0.80
N VAL A 6 10.58 4.71 -0.81
CA VAL A 6 9.35 5.49 -0.98
C VAL A 6 9.26 6.01 -2.41
N LEU A 7 8.15 5.73 -3.09
CA LEU A 7 7.85 6.22 -4.44
C LEU A 7 6.65 7.17 -4.38
N PHE A 8 6.78 8.38 -4.93
CA PHE A 8 5.69 9.34 -4.97
C PHE A 8 4.90 9.23 -6.28
N GLY A 9 3.57 9.24 -6.16
CA GLY A 9 2.64 9.41 -7.26
C GLY A 9 2.44 10.88 -7.63
N ALA A 10 1.33 11.17 -8.32
CA ALA A 10 0.90 12.54 -8.53
C ALA A 10 0.40 13.15 -7.21
N LEU A 11 1.26 13.91 -6.55
CA LEU A 11 0.95 14.73 -5.39
C LEU A 11 0.78 16.20 -5.83
N PRO A 12 -0.15 16.98 -5.27
CA PRO A 12 -0.13 18.44 -5.37
C PRO A 12 1.22 19.00 -4.90
N ALA A 13 1.67 20.12 -5.47
CA ALA A 13 3.00 20.68 -5.21
C ALA A 13 3.29 20.86 -3.70
N ASP A 14 2.37 21.51 -2.98
CA ASP A 14 2.51 21.77 -1.54
C ASP A 14 2.62 20.46 -0.75
N LEU A 15 1.86 19.43 -1.13
CA LEU A 15 1.90 18.12 -0.48
C LEU A 15 3.20 17.37 -0.82
N HIS A 16 3.65 17.45 -2.07
CA HIS A 16 4.90 16.86 -2.50
C HIS A 16 6.08 17.44 -1.72
N GLU A 17 6.13 18.77 -1.60
CA GLU A 17 7.17 19.48 -0.85
C GLU A 17 7.16 19.08 0.63
N ALA A 18 6.00 19.18 1.29
CA ALA A 18 5.87 18.82 2.70
C ALA A 18 6.27 17.37 2.99
N VAL A 19 5.81 16.41 2.17
CA VAL A 19 6.16 14.99 2.37
C VAL A 19 7.64 14.74 2.05
N SER A 20 8.20 15.39 1.02
CA SER A 20 9.62 15.25 0.68
C SER A 20 10.52 15.76 1.80
N GLU A 21 10.18 16.90 2.40
CA GLU A 21 10.96 17.50 3.50
C GLU A 21 10.96 16.58 4.73
N VAL A 22 9.80 16.04 5.11
CA VAL A 22 9.69 15.09 6.23
C VAL A 22 10.50 13.82 5.93
N VAL A 23 10.36 13.24 4.74
CA VAL A 23 11.08 12.01 4.39
C VAL A 23 12.59 12.23 4.32
N ALA A 24 13.06 13.38 3.86
CA ALA A 24 14.49 13.71 3.82
C ALA A 24 15.11 13.85 5.22
N GLY A 25 14.30 14.15 6.24
CA GLY A 25 14.73 14.19 7.63
C GLY A 25 14.89 12.82 8.29
N GLU A 26 14.34 11.75 7.69
CA GLU A 26 14.31 10.41 8.28
C GLU A 26 15.43 9.52 7.71
N PRO A 27 16.36 9.02 8.53
CA PRO A 27 17.53 8.28 8.05
C PRO A 27 17.20 6.87 7.54
N ASP A 28 16.02 6.34 7.84
CA ASP A 28 15.54 5.04 7.42
C ASP A 28 14.61 5.10 6.19
N LEU A 29 14.33 6.28 5.65
CA LEU A 29 13.49 6.46 4.46
C LEU A 29 14.31 6.98 3.26
N GLU A 30 13.98 6.50 2.07
CA GLU A 30 14.62 6.94 0.82
C GLU A 30 13.56 7.19 -0.25
N VAL A 31 13.50 8.42 -0.79
CA VAL A 31 12.67 8.70 -1.98
C VAL A 31 13.38 8.16 -3.22
N VAL A 32 12.88 7.05 -3.76
CA VAL A 32 13.51 6.37 -4.91
C VAL A 32 13.02 6.89 -6.26
N GLY A 33 11.93 7.68 -6.28
CA GLY A 33 11.45 8.31 -7.50
C GLY A 33 10.08 8.96 -7.38
N VAL A 34 9.63 9.55 -8.49
CA VAL A 34 8.32 10.19 -8.65
C VAL A 34 7.71 9.78 -9.99
N ALA A 35 6.43 9.42 -10.01
CA ALA A 35 5.71 9.05 -11.22
C ALA A 35 4.25 9.54 -11.20
N ALA A 36 3.95 10.56 -12.02
CA ALA A 36 2.63 11.19 -12.02
C ALA A 36 1.51 10.37 -12.70
N LYS A 37 1.85 9.53 -13.68
CA LYS A 37 0.85 8.73 -14.43
C LYS A 37 0.65 7.37 -13.77
N PRO A 38 -0.59 6.87 -13.59
CA PRO A 38 -0.84 5.57 -12.95
C PRO A 38 -0.04 4.39 -13.55
N SER A 39 0.05 4.31 -14.87
CA SER A 39 0.82 3.26 -15.56
C SER A 39 2.34 3.40 -15.39
N ALA A 40 2.84 4.63 -15.25
CA ALA A 40 4.25 4.87 -14.93
C ALA A 40 4.55 4.53 -13.48
N LEU A 41 3.61 4.84 -12.56
CA LEU A 41 3.72 4.53 -11.14
C LEU A 41 3.76 3.02 -10.90
N LEU A 42 2.88 2.25 -11.54
CA LEU A 42 2.90 0.77 -11.50
C LEU A 42 4.27 0.21 -11.95
N ARG A 43 4.75 0.63 -13.11
CA ARG A 43 6.05 0.17 -13.63
C ARG A 43 7.22 0.58 -12.73
N ALA A 44 7.20 1.82 -12.24
CA ALA A 44 8.23 2.35 -11.36
C ALA A 44 8.26 1.62 -10.02
N ALA A 45 7.10 1.26 -9.46
CA ALA A 45 7.01 0.52 -8.19
C ALA A 45 7.80 -0.80 -8.24
N GLY A 46 7.65 -1.59 -9.31
CA GLY A 46 8.43 -2.82 -9.49
C GLY A 46 9.91 -2.56 -9.81
N THR A 47 10.18 -1.63 -10.73
CA THR A 47 11.55 -1.35 -11.22
C THR A 47 12.43 -0.80 -10.10
N LEU A 48 11.88 0.12 -9.32
CA LEU A 48 12.52 0.77 -8.18
C LEU A 48 12.28 0.02 -6.87
N ARG A 49 11.73 -1.21 -6.92
CA ARG A 49 11.41 -2.05 -5.76
C ARG A 49 10.88 -1.24 -4.57
N ALA A 50 9.87 -0.42 -4.83
CA ALA A 50 9.31 0.45 -3.81
C ALA A 50 8.64 -0.39 -2.71
N ASP A 51 8.89 -0.03 -1.46
CA ASP A 51 8.23 -0.62 -0.29
C ASP A 51 6.91 0.11 0.01
N VAL A 52 6.90 1.42 -0.25
CA VAL A 52 5.78 2.32 0.00
C VAL A 52 5.54 3.21 -1.21
N VAL A 53 4.27 3.37 -1.60
CA VAL A 53 3.84 4.33 -2.61
C VAL A 53 2.94 5.37 -1.97
N VAL A 54 3.27 6.66 -2.12
CA VAL A 54 2.45 7.76 -1.62
C VAL A 54 1.65 8.37 -2.76
N VAL A 55 0.34 8.51 -2.58
CA VAL A 55 -0.57 9.09 -3.57
C VAL A 55 -1.51 10.09 -2.91
N ALA A 56 -2.01 11.06 -3.67
CA ALA A 56 -3.08 11.94 -3.20
C ALA A 56 -4.44 11.23 -3.28
N THR A 57 -5.35 11.52 -2.35
CA THR A 57 -6.75 11.09 -2.40
C THR A 57 -7.71 12.27 -2.23
N ALA A 58 -8.88 12.18 -2.87
CA ALA A 58 -9.89 13.25 -2.92
C ALA A 58 -11.03 13.08 -1.88
N GLY A 59 -10.77 12.40 -0.76
CA GLY A 59 -11.80 12.26 0.29
C GLY A 59 -11.75 10.97 1.09
N GLY A 60 -10.57 10.39 1.30
CA GLY A 60 -10.44 9.15 2.08
C GLY A 60 -10.92 7.89 1.34
N GLU A 61 -11.14 7.98 0.03
CA GLU A 61 -11.40 6.82 -0.79
C GLU A 61 -10.09 6.20 -1.29
N MET A 62 -10.15 4.89 -1.56
CA MET A 62 -9.01 4.15 -2.12
C MET A 62 -8.75 4.62 -3.55
N PRO A 63 -7.56 5.17 -3.85
CA PRO A 63 -7.23 5.60 -5.21
C PRO A 63 -7.26 4.41 -6.17
N GLY A 64 -7.78 4.58 -7.38
CA GLY A 64 -7.89 3.49 -8.36
C GLY A 64 -6.56 2.84 -8.75
N VAL A 65 -5.43 3.57 -8.60
CA VAL A 65 -4.09 3.00 -8.81
C VAL A 65 -3.64 2.10 -7.64
N ALA A 66 -4.18 2.31 -6.44
CA ALA A 66 -3.82 1.55 -5.25
C ALA A 66 -4.21 0.08 -5.38
N THR A 67 -5.39 -0.23 -5.91
CA THR A 67 -5.85 -1.61 -6.14
C THR A 67 -4.90 -2.36 -7.08
N HIS A 68 -4.52 -1.73 -8.20
CA HIS A 68 -3.59 -2.31 -9.17
C HIS A 68 -2.19 -2.49 -8.59
N LEU A 69 -1.71 -1.54 -7.78
CA LEU A 69 -0.41 -1.64 -7.11
C LEU A 69 -0.39 -2.82 -6.13
N LEU A 70 -1.45 -2.99 -5.34
CA LEU A 70 -1.57 -4.05 -4.35
C LEU A 70 -1.74 -5.43 -5.00
N ASP A 71 -2.49 -5.51 -6.10
CA ASP A 71 -2.66 -6.75 -6.86
C ASP A 71 -1.35 -7.19 -7.52
N GLN A 72 -0.65 -6.26 -8.19
CA GLN A 72 0.60 -6.57 -8.90
C GLN A 72 1.80 -6.74 -7.96
N TYR A 73 1.83 -6.02 -6.84
CA TYR A 73 2.91 -6.05 -5.85
C TYR A 73 2.34 -6.24 -4.44
N PRO A 74 1.96 -7.47 -4.03
CA PRO A 74 1.29 -7.71 -2.74
C PRO A 74 2.05 -7.30 -1.49
N GLY A 75 3.37 -7.13 -1.59
CA GLY A 75 4.23 -6.66 -0.49
C GLY A 75 4.26 -5.14 -0.33
N ILE A 76 3.73 -4.38 -1.28
CA ILE A 76 3.75 -2.92 -1.26
C ILE A 76 2.70 -2.37 -0.30
N ARG A 77 2.99 -1.20 0.28
CA ARG A 77 2.01 -0.40 1.02
C ARG A 77 1.67 0.83 0.22
N VAL A 78 0.39 1.18 0.15
CA VAL A 78 -0.06 2.43 -0.47
C VAL A 78 -0.53 3.38 0.62
N VAL A 79 0.07 4.56 0.69
CA VAL A 79 -0.31 5.62 1.61
C VAL A 79 -1.03 6.71 0.81
N ALA A 80 -2.34 6.84 1.04
CA ALA A 80 -3.14 7.87 0.42
C ALA A 80 -3.28 9.06 1.37
N VAL A 81 -2.84 10.24 0.93
CA VAL A 81 -2.83 11.46 1.76
C VAL A 81 -3.82 12.48 1.20
N ALA A 82 -4.64 13.05 2.09
CA ALA A 82 -5.58 14.11 1.72
C ALA A 82 -4.83 15.47 1.61
N PRO A 83 -5.08 16.28 0.56
CA PRO A 83 -4.39 17.56 0.34
C PRO A 83 -4.58 18.58 1.46
N GLN A 84 -5.73 18.56 2.14
CA GLN A 84 -6.08 19.50 3.20
C GLN A 84 -5.42 19.14 4.56
N GLY A 85 -4.58 18.10 4.59
CA GLY A 85 -3.95 17.60 5.80
C GLY A 85 -4.93 16.82 6.70
N GLY A 86 -4.38 16.19 7.73
CA GLY A 86 -5.18 15.61 8.82
C GLY A 86 -5.71 14.18 8.63
N THR A 87 -5.56 13.56 7.45
CA THR A 87 -5.89 12.14 7.28
C THR A 87 -5.00 11.49 6.23
N ALA A 88 -4.37 10.38 6.63
CA ALA A 88 -3.68 9.46 5.74
C ALA A 88 -4.29 8.06 5.89
N LEU A 89 -4.51 7.39 4.78
CA LEU A 89 -5.01 6.01 4.75
C LEU A 89 -3.92 5.09 4.24
N VAL A 90 -3.76 3.95 4.92
CA VAL A 90 -2.77 2.94 4.56
C VAL A 90 -3.49 1.71 4.05
N TYR A 91 -3.19 1.33 2.81
CA TYR A 91 -3.68 0.11 2.19
C TYR A 91 -2.52 -0.88 2.05
N ALA A 92 -2.73 -2.11 2.51
CA ALA A 92 -1.76 -3.19 2.44
C ALA A 92 -2.47 -4.53 2.39
N LEU A 93 -1.99 -5.46 1.55
CA LEU A 93 -2.43 -6.85 1.60
C LEU A 93 -1.69 -7.56 2.73
N ARG A 94 -2.44 -8.15 3.65
CA ARG A 94 -1.88 -8.92 4.77
C ARG A 94 -2.36 -10.36 4.66
N PRO A 95 -1.48 -11.33 4.33
CA PRO A 95 -1.86 -12.73 4.39
C PRO A 95 -2.23 -13.06 5.85
N HIS A 96 -3.37 -13.71 6.03
CA HIS A 96 -3.78 -14.29 7.30
C HIS A 96 -3.60 -15.81 7.21
N VAL A 97 -3.19 -16.40 8.33
CA VAL A 97 -3.00 -17.86 8.44
C VAL A 97 -3.92 -18.36 9.52
N ASP A 98 -4.99 -19.04 9.11
CA ASP A 98 -5.86 -19.76 10.03
C ASP A 98 -5.33 -21.18 10.22
N ARG A 99 -4.82 -21.47 11.42
CA ARG A 99 -4.35 -22.82 11.76
C ARG A 99 -5.54 -23.70 12.09
N PHE A 100 -5.58 -24.85 11.43
CA PHE A 100 -6.60 -25.86 11.64
C PHE A 100 -5.97 -27.11 12.27
N THR A 101 -6.56 -27.62 13.36
CA THR A 101 -6.08 -28.79 14.11
C THR A 101 -7.04 -29.99 14.08
N GLY A 102 -8.14 -29.92 13.35
CA GLY A 102 -9.08 -31.04 13.21
C GLY A 102 -8.58 -32.10 12.22
N SER A 103 -9.02 -33.34 12.36
CA SER A 103 -8.66 -34.46 11.48
C SER A 103 -9.83 -35.00 10.65
N SER A 104 -11.03 -34.42 10.81
CA SER A 104 -12.25 -34.93 10.14
C SER A 104 -12.60 -34.16 8.86
N PRO A 105 -13.11 -34.84 7.81
CA PRO A 105 -13.58 -34.19 6.58
C PRO A 105 -14.70 -33.15 6.81
N LEU A 106 -15.54 -33.35 7.81
CA LEU A 106 -16.63 -32.42 8.15
C LEU A 106 -16.10 -31.08 8.69
N GLU A 107 -15.00 -31.11 9.43
CA GLU A 107 -14.36 -29.90 9.92
C GLU A 107 -13.64 -29.13 8.80
N LEU A 108 -13.04 -29.82 7.84
CA LEU A 108 -12.47 -29.17 6.64
C LEU A 108 -13.54 -28.37 5.88
N VAL A 109 -14.73 -28.95 5.67
CA VAL A 109 -15.84 -28.27 5.00
C VAL A 109 -16.30 -27.02 5.77
N ARG A 110 -16.35 -27.08 7.10
CA ARG A 110 -16.69 -25.91 7.94
C ARG A 110 -15.63 -24.82 7.83
N THR A 111 -14.36 -25.18 7.78
CA THR A 111 -13.24 -24.23 7.60
C THR A 111 -13.29 -23.57 6.23
N LEU A 112 -13.53 -24.31 5.14
CA LEU A 112 -13.70 -23.74 3.81
C LEU A 112 -14.84 -22.72 3.78
N ARG A 113 -15.97 -23.01 4.43
CA ARG A 113 -17.08 -22.04 4.54
C ARG A 113 -16.69 -20.79 5.31
N ARG A 114 -15.89 -20.90 6.37
CA ARG A 114 -15.38 -19.73 7.11
C ARG A 114 -14.40 -18.90 6.27
N ALA A 115 -13.52 -19.56 5.53
CA ALA A 115 -12.57 -18.87 4.64
C ALA A 115 -13.26 -18.06 3.53
N CYS A 116 -14.41 -18.51 3.04
CA CYS A 116 -15.21 -17.77 2.04
C CYS A 116 -16.06 -16.63 2.64
N HIS A 117 -16.23 -16.59 3.96
CA HIS A 117 -16.96 -15.55 4.68
C HIS A 117 -16.10 -14.99 5.82
N PRO A 118 -15.01 -14.26 5.50
CA PRO A 118 -14.23 -13.62 6.53
C PRO A 118 -15.12 -12.61 7.27
N VAL A 119 -15.24 -12.79 8.59
CA VAL A 119 -15.84 -11.78 9.45
C VAL A 119 -14.87 -10.59 9.44
N ALA A 120 -15.39 -9.42 9.04
CA ALA A 120 -14.65 -8.17 8.93
C ALA A 120 -14.04 -7.71 10.26
#